data_AF-A0A3R9VHN3-F1
#
_entry.id   AF-A0A3R9VHN3-F1
#
_cell.length_a   1.000
_cell.length_b   1.000
_cell.length_c   1.000
_cell.angle_alpha   90.00
_cell.angle_beta   90.00
_cell.angle_gamma   90.00
#
_symmetry.space_group_name_H-M   'P 1'
#
loop_
_entity.id
_entity.type
_entity.pdbx_description
1 polymer ?
#
loop_
_entity_poly.entity_id
_entity_poly.type
_entity_poly.pdbx_seq_one_letter_code
_entity_poly.pdbx_strand_id
1 'polypeptide(L)'
;MDWESAGGLPFREHGTRTAGRCLEDWDEHTTEVGETTVPLPTELRALLEDVTAAIERLAEDSPVAAIRAAREREIIAGRTAHWPAHDARAQPPESVAAALGLSAEEPRTLLARFGGWSRYR
;
A
#
# COMPACT_ATOMS: atom_id res chain seq x y z
N MET A 1 24.38 5.84 9.32
CA MET A 1 24.34 5.04 10.55
C MET A 1 25.77 4.66 10.87
N ASP A 2 26.32 5.22 11.96
CA ASP A 2 27.70 4.95 12.39
C ASP A 2 27.71 3.73 13.31
N TRP A 3 28.09 2.60 12.73
CA TRP A 3 28.11 1.29 13.39
C TRP A 3 29.20 1.18 14.47
N GLU A 4 30.18 2.08 14.50
CA GLU A 4 31.30 2.05 15.44
C GLU A 4 30.86 2.55 16.84
N SER A 5 29.87 3.45 16.89
CA SER A 5 29.26 3.95 18.13
C SER A 5 28.32 2.93 18.82
N ALA A 6 27.88 1.89 18.11
CA ALA A 6 26.88 0.92 18.60
C ALA A 6 27.47 -0.26 19.39
N GLY A 7 28.80 -0.43 19.40
CA GLY A 7 29.47 -1.62 19.95
C GLY A 7 29.61 -1.68 21.47
N GLY A 8 29.29 -0.61 22.21
CA GLY A 8 29.66 -0.47 23.63
C GLY A 8 28.53 -0.40 24.64
N LEU A 9 27.25 -0.45 24.23
CA LEU A 9 26.10 -0.25 25.12
C LEU A 9 25.18 -1.48 25.14
N PRO A 10 24.48 -1.77 26.26
CA PRO A 10 23.61 -2.94 26.36
C PRO A 10 22.54 -2.90 25.26
N PHE A 11 22.65 -3.87 24.35
CA PHE A 11 21.96 -3.98 23.06
C PHE A 11 20.44 -3.73 23.12
N ARG A 12 19.79 -4.02 24.26
CA ARG A 12 18.34 -3.88 24.44
C ARG A 12 17.83 -2.44 24.56
N GLU A 13 18.58 -1.54 25.20
CA GLU A 13 18.09 -0.18 25.47
C GLU A 13 18.22 0.73 24.25
N HIS A 14 19.33 0.62 23.51
CA HIS A 14 19.51 1.37 22.26
C HIS A 14 18.68 0.80 21.10
N GLY A 15 18.51 -0.53 21.04
CA GLY A 15 17.63 -1.17 20.06
C GLY A 15 16.19 -0.69 20.17
N THR A 16 15.65 -0.62 21.40
CA THR A 16 14.27 -0.16 21.65
C THR A 16 14.09 1.31 21.27
N ARG A 17 15.03 2.19 21.63
CA ARG A 17 14.97 3.61 21.27
C ARG A 17 15.09 3.84 19.76
N THR A 18 15.95 3.08 19.08
CA THR A 18 16.13 3.18 17.62
C THR A 18 14.91 2.64 16.88
N ALA A 19 14.37 1.51 17.31
CA ALA A 19 13.14 0.95 16.76
C ALA A 19 11.94 1.89 16.95
N GLY A 20 11.83 2.56 18.12
CA GLY A 20 10.81 3.57 18.38
C GLY A 20 10.90 4.75 17.41
N ARG A 21 12.10 5.31 17.20
CA ARG A 21 12.31 6.38 16.22
C ARG A 21 12.01 5.95 14.79
N CYS A 22 12.43 4.74 14.39
CA CYS A 22 12.09 4.24 13.07
C CYS A 22 10.58 4.08 12.89
N LEU A 23 9.83 3.67 13.92
CA LEU A 23 8.36 3.61 13.85
C LEU A 23 7.75 5.00 13.70
N GLU A 24 8.22 5.99 14.47
CA GLU A 24 7.77 7.38 14.37
C GLU A 24 8.08 7.97 12.98
N ASP A 25 9.30 7.78 12.47
CA ASP A 25 9.71 8.22 11.13
C ASP A 25 8.86 7.52 10.04
N TRP A 26 8.51 6.25 10.24
CA TRP A 26 7.62 5.51 9.32
C TRP A 26 6.18 6.00 9.37
N ASP A 27 5.63 6.31 10.55
CA ASP A 27 4.28 6.85 10.72
C ASP A 27 4.17 8.27 10.14
N GLU A 28 5.19 9.11 10.34
CA GLU A 28 5.28 10.44 9.72
C GLU A 28 5.35 10.31 8.19
N HIS A 29 6.25 9.48 7.67
CA HIS A 29 6.40 9.26 6.24
C HIS A 29 5.11 8.73 5.58
N THR A 30 4.42 7.76 6.21
CA THR A 30 3.17 7.22 5.67
C THR A 30 2.03 8.23 5.72
N THR A 31 2.02 9.14 6.71
CA THR A 31 1.10 10.27 6.77
C THR A 31 1.37 11.27 5.64
N GLU A 32 2.63 11.70 5.46
CA GLU A 32 3.04 12.60 4.38
C GLU A 32 2.71 12.05 2.99
N VAL A 33 3.01 10.76 2.75
CA VAL A 33 2.61 10.07 1.53
C VAL A 33 1.09 10.10 1.38
N GLY A 34 0.35 9.81 2.44
CA GLY A 34 -1.11 9.87 2.50
C GLY A 34 -1.67 11.22 2.08
N GLU A 35 -1.09 12.33 2.55
CA GLU A 35 -1.51 13.69 2.20
C GLU A 35 -1.29 14.04 0.72
N THR A 36 -0.31 13.41 0.07
CA THR A 36 -0.05 13.60 -1.37
C THR A 36 -0.93 12.74 -2.27
N THR A 37 -1.61 11.74 -1.71
CA THR A 37 -2.49 10.84 -2.47
C THR A 37 -3.85 11.46 -2.77
N VAL A 38 -4.49 11.00 -3.84
CA VAL A 38 -5.88 11.37 -4.14
C VAL A 38 -6.78 10.80 -3.04
N PRO A 39 -7.51 11.64 -2.29
CA PRO A 39 -8.36 11.16 -1.23
C PRO A 39 -9.54 10.36 -1.80
N LEU A 40 -9.84 9.22 -1.17
CA LEU A 40 -11.08 8.50 -1.42
C LEU A 40 -12.22 9.15 -0.63
N PRO A 41 -13.47 9.12 -1.16
CA PRO A 41 -14.64 9.46 -0.36
C PRO A 41 -14.66 8.69 0.97
N THR A 42 -15.00 9.37 2.06
CA THR A 42 -14.94 8.80 3.41
C THR A 42 -15.75 7.50 3.53
N GLU A 43 -16.92 7.44 2.90
CA GLU A 43 -17.79 6.28 2.90
C GLU A 43 -17.15 5.08 2.20
N LEU A 44 -16.44 5.32 1.09
CA LEU A 44 -15.73 4.26 0.37
C LEU A 44 -14.53 3.76 1.18
N ARG A 45 -13.81 4.66 1.87
CA ARG A 45 -12.71 4.28 2.76
C ARG A 45 -13.20 3.40 3.91
N ALA A 46 -14.27 3.81 4.59
CA ALA A 46 -14.87 3.02 5.67
C ALA A 46 -15.33 1.64 5.20
N LEU A 47 -15.96 1.56 4.02
CA LEU A 47 -16.37 0.27 3.46
C LEU A 47 -15.19 -0.67 3.20
N LEU A 48 -14.06 -0.15 2.71
CA LEU A 48 -12.85 -0.95 2.47
C LEU A 48 -12.21 -1.44 3.79
N GLU A 49 -12.27 -0.64 4.85
CA GLU A 49 -11.86 -1.02 6.20
C GLU A 49 -12.76 -2.13 6.76
N ASP A 50 -14.09 -1.99 6.62
CA ASP A 50 -15.07 -2.99 7.06
C ASP A 50 -14.88 -4.34 6.34
N VAL A 51 -14.64 -4.32 5.03
CA VAL A 51 -14.34 -5.53 4.25
C VAL A 51 -13.04 -6.18 4.72
N THR A 52 -12.02 -5.38 5.05
CA THR A 52 -10.73 -5.89 5.55
C THR A 52 -10.92 -6.59 6.89
N ALA A 53 -11.59 -5.93 7.86
CA ALA A 53 -11.88 -6.51 9.16
C ALA A 53 -12.75 -7.78 9.06
N ALA A 54 -13.68 -7.84 8.09
CA ALA A 54 -14.49 -9.03 7.84
C ALA A 54 -13.64 -10.21 7.32
N ILE A 55 -12.66 -9.97 6.45
CA ILE A 55 -11.75 -11.01 5.94
C ILE A 55 -10.83 -11.51 7.05
N GLU A 56 -10.34 -10.62 7.92
CA GLU A 56 -9.50 -10.99 9.07
C GLU A 56 -10.26 -11.88 10.05
N ARG A 57 -11.49 -11.52 10.44
CA ARG A 57 -12.35 -12.38 11.25
C ARG A 57 -12.62 -13.73 10.59
N LEU A 58 -12.87 -13.73 9.27
CA LEU A 58 -13.07 -14.97 8.53
C LEU A 58 -11.82 -15.87 8.55
N ALA A 59 -10.62 -15.30 8.65
CA ALA A 59 -9.39 -16.07 8.74
C ALA A 59 -9.23 -16.81 10.08
N GLU A 60 -9.82 -16.29 11.16
CA GLU A 60 -9.86 -16.94 12.47
C GLU A 60 -10.68 -18.24 12.42
N ASP A 61 -11.81 -18.21 11.69
CA ASP A 61 -12.70 -19.36 11.54
C ASP A 61 -12.29 -20.32 10.41
N SER A 62 -11.85 -19.75 9.27
CA SER A 62 -11.51 -20.50 8.05
C SER A 62 -10.51 -19.77 7.16
N PRO A 63 -9.20 -20.11 7.25
CA PRO A 63 -8.17 -19.50 6.41
C PRO A 63 -8.43 -19.63 4.90
N VAL A 64 -9.00 -20.74 4.45
CA VAL A 64 -9.31 -20.97 3.02
C VAL A 64 -10.44 -20.04 2.56
N ALA A 65 -11.45 -19.79 3.41
CA ALA A 65 -12.53 -18.87 3.08
C ALA A 65 -12.03 -17.42 3.01
N ALA A 66 -11.12 -17.03 3.90
CA ALA A 66 -10.47 -15.72 3.85
C ALA A 66 -9.66 -15.52 2.56
N ILE A 67 -8.87 -16.51 2.13
CA ILE A 67 -8.16 -16.48 0.84
C ILE A 67 -9.14 -16.34 -0.32
N ARG A 68 -10.27 -17.06 -0.30
CA ARG A 68 -11.30 -16.94 -1.32
C ARG A 68 -11.88 -15.51 -1.37
N ALA A 69 -12.19 -14.92 -0.22
CA ALA A 69 -12.70 -13.55 -0.15
C ALA A 69 -11.68 -12.52 -0.68
N ALA A 70 -10.40 -12.68 -0.32
CA ALA A 70 -9.32 -11.86 -0.85
C ALA A 70 -9.22 -11.99 -2.39
N ARG A 71 -9.37 -13.20 -2.93
CA ARG A 71 -9.37 -13.44 -4.37
C ARG A 71 -10.54 -12.75 -5.08
N GLU A 72 -11.74 -12.79 -4.52
CA GLU A 72 -12.89 -12.07 -5.09
C GLU A 72 -12.65 -10.55 -5.10
N ARG A 73 -12.03 -10.00 -4.04
CA ARG A 73 -11.64 -8.58 -4.00
C ARG A 73 -10.66 -8.22 -5.12
N GLU A 74 -9.66 -9.06 -5.41
CA GLU A 74 -8.75 -8.84 -6.54
C GLU A 74 -9.49 -8.83 -7.89
N ILE A 75 -10.46 -9.72 -8.07
CA ILE A 75 -11.26 -9.79 -9.31
C ILE A 75 -12.10 -8.53 -9.46
N ILE A 76 -12.74 -8.05 -8.39
CA ILE A 76 -13.52 -6.80 -8.39
C ILE A 76 -12.61 -5.64 -8.74
N ALA A 77 -11.46 -5.50 -8.08
CA ALA A 77 -10.48 -4.45 -8.36
C ALA A 77 -10.01 -4.49 -9.81
N GLY A 78 -9.71 -5.67 -10.35
CA GLY A 78 -9.33 -5.85 -11.75
C GLY A 78 -10.40 -5.38 -12.73
N ARG A 79 -11.67 -5.69 -12.46
CA ARG A 79 -12.80 -5.31 -13.32
C ARG A 79 -13.09 -3.81 -13.28
N THR A 80 -13.06 -3.21 -12.09
CA THR A 80 -13.42 -1.79 -11.92
C THR A 80 -12.29 -0.85 -12.32
N ALA A 81 -11.03 -1.26 -12.16
CA ALA A 81 -9.87 -0.43 -12.49
C ALA A 81 -9.45 -0.49 -13.97
N HIS A 82 -10.05 -1.35 -14.80
CA HIS A 82 -9.62 -1.56 -16.18
C HIS A 82 -9.58 -0.25 -17.00
N TRP A 83 -10.71 0.44 -17.10
CA TRP A 83 -10.79 1.71 -17.86
C TRP A 83 -10.06 2.87 -17.17
N PRO A 84 -10.22 3.08 -15.85
CA PRO A 84 -9.41 4.08 -15.14
C PRO A 84 -7.91 3.93 -15.34
N ALA A 85 -7.41 2.68 -15.47
CA ALA A 85 -6.00 2.45 -15.73
C ALA A 85 -5.57 2.99 -17.11
N HIS A 86 -6.39 2.82 -18.15
CA HIS A 86 -6.13 3.39 -19.48
C HIS A 86 -6.14 4.91 -19.45
N ASP A 87 -7.08 5.52 -18.74
CA ASP A 87 -7.18 6.98 -18.59
C ASP A 87 -5.97 7.54 -17.82
N ALA A 88 -5.58 6.88 -16.73
CA ALA A 88 -4.41 7.25 -15.93
C ALA A 88 -3.09 7.09 -16.71
N ARG A 89 -3.01 6.15 -17.65
CA ARG A 89 -1.82 5.96 -18.49
C ARG A 89 -1.48 7.19 -19.34
N ALA A 90 -2.47 8.02 -19.68
CA ALA A 90 -2.25 9.25 -20.45
C ALA A 90 -1.63 10.39 -19.62
N GLN A 91 -1.56 10.24 -18.29
CA GLN A 91 -1.02 11.25 -17.39
C GLN A 91 0.50 11.08 -17.19
N PRO A 92 1.21 12.13 -16.75
CA PRO A 92 2.62 12.03 -16.38
C PRO A 92 2.85 10.96 -15.28
N PRO A 93 3.81 10.03 -15.45
CA PRO A 93 4.04 8.95 -14.49
C PRO A 93 4.25 9.41 -13.05
N GLU A 94 4.97 10.52 -12.85
CA GLU A 94 5.26 11.10 -11.54
C GLU A 94 3.99 11.63 -10.86
N SER A 95 3.07 12.20 -11.64
CA SER A 95 1.76 12.65 -11.13
C SER A 95 0.91 11.48 -10.68
N VAL A 96 0.92 10.37 -11.43
CA VAL A 96 0.19 9.15 -11.05
C VAL A 96 0.84 8.50 -9.83
N ALA A 97 2.17 8.50 -9.74
CA ALA A 97 2.91 8.01 -8.58
C ALA A 97 2.48 8.75 -7.30
N ALA A 98 2.54 10.08 -7.31
CA ALA A 98 2.13 10.91 -6.18
C ALA A 98 0.65 10.68 -5.82
N ALA A 99 -0.24 10.72 -6.83
CA ALA A 99 -1.68 10.52 -6.64
C ALA A 99 -2.03 9.17 -6.01
N LEU A 100 -1.22 8.13 -6.24
CA LEU A 100 -1.45 6.79 -5.71
C LEU A 100 -0.59 6.46 -4.48
N GLY A 101 0.30 7.36 -4.05
CA GLY A 101 1.25 7.12 -2.96
C GLY A 101 2.30 6.05 -3.30
N LEU A 102 2.73 6.00 -4.56
CA LEU A 102 3.67 5.00 -5.08
C LEU A 102 5.03 5.62 -5.41
N SER A 103 6.07 4.78 -5.48
CA SER A 103 7.37 5.20 -6.02
C SER A 103 7.29 5.38 -7.55
N ALA A 104 8.21 6.14 -8.16
CA ALA A 104 8.12 6.54 -9.58
C ALA A 104 8.01 5.37 -10.58
N GLU A 105 8.56 4.19 -10.27
CA GLU A 105 8.58 3.03 -11.16
C GLU A 105 7.35 2.11 -11.02
N GLU A 106 6.60 2.24 -9.91
CA GLU A 106 5.48 1.38 -9.56
C GLU A 106 4.19 1.61 -10.36
N PRO A 107 3.79 2.86 -10.70
CA PRO A 107 2.57 3.13 -11.46
C PRO A 107 2.50 2.35 -12.76
N ARG A 108 3.62 2.26 -13.49
CA ARG A 108 3.65 1.53 -14.77
C ARG A 108 3.25 0.06 -14.59
N THR A 109 3.75 -0.58 -13.54
CA THR A 109 3.43 -1.98 -13.22
C THR A 109 1.98 -2.12 -12.77
N LEU A 110 1.51 -1.21 -11.91
CA LEU A 110 0.14 -1.24 -11.39
C LEU A 110 -0.89 -1.03 -12.49
N LEU A 111 -0.70 -0.02 -13.34
CA LEU A 111 -1.60 0.30 -14.45
C LEU A 111 -1.61 -0.83 -15.48
N ALA A 112 -0.46 -1.40 -15.82
CA ALA A 112 -0.39 -2.55 -16.74
C ALA A 112 -1.17 -3.77 -16.20
N ARG A 113 -1.10 -4.03 -14.89
CA ARG A 113 -1.85 -5.11 -14.25
C ARG A 113 -3.37 -4.90 -14.36
N PHE A 114 -3.86 -3.70 -14.01
CA PHE A 114 -5.30 -3.41 -14.03
C PHE A 114 -5.85 -3.26 -15.45
N GLY A 115 -5.07 -2.69 -16.35
CA GLY A 115 -5.47 -2.45 -17.72
C GLY A 115 -5.25 -3.62 -18.67
N GLY A 116 -4.62 -4.70 -18.23
CA GLY A 116 -4.47 -5.93 -19.00
C GLY A 116 -3.56 -5.81 -20.22
N TRP A 117 -2.57 -4.91 -20.20
CA TRP A 117 -1.57 -4.76 -21.27
C TRP A 117 -0.16 -5.15 -20.83
N SER A 118 0.71 -5.41 -21.80
CA SER A 118 2.12 -5.72 -21.53
C SER A 118 2.85 -4.50 -20.99
N ARG A 119 3.54 -4.64 -19.84
CA ARG A 119 4.38 -3.59 -19.26
C ARG A 119 5.53 -3.10 -20.16
N TYR A 120 5.90 -3.92 -21.16
CA TYR A 120 7.03 -3.68 -22.07
C TYR A 120 6.63 -3.00 -23.39
N ARG A 121 5.36 -2.62 -23.55
CA ARG A 121 4.84 -1.99 -24.78
C ARG A 121 4.21 -0.64 -24.48
#